data_AF-A0A538KA33-F1
#
_entry.id   AF-A0A538KA33-F1
#
_cell.length_a   1.000
_cell.length_b   1.000
_cell.length_c   1.000
_cell.angle_alpha   90.00
_cell.angle_beta   90.00
_cell.angle_gamma   90.00
#
_symmetry.space_group_name_H-M   'P 1'
#
loop_
_entity.id
_entity.type
_entity.pdbx_description
1 polymer ?
#
loop_
_entity_poly.entity_id
_entity_poly.type
_entity_poly.pdbx_seq_one_letter_code
_entity_poly.pdbx_strand_id
1 'polypeptide(L)'
;MDGDDEDDELFTVPLPPPPPGADKDVVFFRRRAREDREDEDIMLRRVPRETAARFRAAAGGRGMTHAEYLAALVALHEAMRARADAGDAALGEELRRLGLASVTV
;
A
#
# COMPACT_ATOMS: atom_id res chain seq x y z
N MET A 1 -24.61 25.09 38.20
CA MET A 1 -23.27 24.52 38.37
C MET A 1 -23.20 23.37 37.37
N ASP A 2 -23.27 23.66 36.07
CA ASP A 2 -22.20 24.28 35.24
C ASP A 2 -20.94 23.43 35.44
N GLY A 3 -20.53 22.55 34.54
CA GLY A 3 -20.38 22.73 33.10
C GLY A 3 -18.87 22.79 32.83
N ASP A 4 -18.16 21.71 33.18
CA ASP A 4 -16.71 21.58 32.95
C ASP A 4 -16.48 21.13 31.50
N ASP A 5 -16.64 22.06 30.56
CA ASP A 5 -15.96 22.00 29.28
C ASP A 5 -14.51 22.43 29.55
N GLU A 6 -13.62 21.48 29.82
CA GLU A 6 -12.18 21.70 29.78
C GLU A 6 -11.82 22.08 28.33
N ASP A 7 -11.72 23.39 28.08
CA ASP A 7 -11.22 23.96 26.83
C ASP A 7 -9.88 23.30 26.48
N ASP A 8 -9.88 22.39 25.51
CA ASP A 8 -8.67 21.87 24.86
C ASP A 8 -7.87 23.07 24.31
N GLU A 9 -6.84 23.52 25.04
CA GLU A 9 -5.98 24.63 24.62
C GLU A 9 -5.32 24.30 23.27
N LEU A 10 -5.81 24.94 22.22
CA LEU A 10 -5.21 24.91 20.88
C LEU A 10 -3.82 25.57 20.93
N PHE A 11 -2.76 24.77 20.98
CA PHE A 11 -1.41 25.31 20.85
C PHE A 11 -1.11 25.72 19.41
N THR A 12 -0.76 26.99 19.20
CA THR A 12 -0.33 27.53 17.90
C THR A 12 1.19 27.68 17.85
N VAL A 13 1.85 26.98 16.91
CA VAL A 13 3.29 27.17 16.61
C VAL A 13 3.41 28.20 15.47
N PRO A 14 4.28 29.22 15.57
CA PRO A 14 4.51 30.14 14.45
C PRO A 14 5.15 29.42 13.27
N LEU A 15 4.59 29.61 12.08
CA LEU A 15 5.20 29.15 10.84
C LEU A 15 6.52 29.91 10.59
N PRO A 16 7.57 29.23 10.11
CA PRO A 16 8.79 29.91 9.72
C PRO A 16 8.50 30.93 8.60
N PRO A 17 9.19 32.08 8.58
CA PRO A 17 8.96 33.11 7.58
C PRO A 17 9.20 32.56 6.17
N PRO A 18 8.41 32.99 5.17
CA PRO A 18 8.57 32.52 3.81
C PRO A 18 9.95 32.96 3.27
N PRO A 19 10.59 32.13 2.42
CA PRO A 19 11.83 32.51 1.77
C PRO A 19 11.62 33.77 0.90
N PRO A 20 12.67 34.61 0.74
CA PRO A 20 12.57 35.85 -0.03
C PRO A 20 12.08 35.58 -1.46
N GLY A 21 10.97 36.22 -1.87
CA GLY A 21 10.43 36.13 -3.24
C GLY A 21 9.41 35.01 -3.49
N ALA A 22 8.93 34.32 -2.46
CA ALA A 22 7.88 33.32 -2.59
C ALA A 22 6.47 33.91 -2.31
N ASP A 23 5.63 34.02 -3.34
CA ASP A 23 4.19 34.36 -3.21
C ASP A 23 3.32 33.20 -2.68
N LYS A 24 3.94 32.06 -2.31
CA LYS A 24 3.22 30.83 -1.92
C LYS A 24 3.78 30.25 -0.63
N ASP A 25 2.87 30.05 0.33
CA ASP A 25 3.11 29.58 1.69
C ASP A 25 3.24 28.03 1.76
N VAL A 26 4.00 27.44 0.83
CA VAL A 26 4.14 25.98 0.73
C VAL A 26 5.58 25.59 0.39
N VAL A 27 6.21 24.87 1.30
CA VAL A 27 7.57 24.33 1.11
C VAL A 27 7.48 22.98 0.37
N PHE A 28 7.96 22.93 -0.87
CA PHE A 28 8.09 21.69 -1.63
C PHE A 28 9.47 21.06 -1.42
N PHE A 29 9.54 19.98 -0.65
CA PHE A 29 10.74 19.15 -0.58
C PHE A 29 10.76 18.17 -1.75
N ARG A 30 11.42 18.54 -2.85
CA ARG A 30 11.69 17.62 -3.96
C ARG A 30 12.88 16.72 -3.59
N ARG A 31 12.60 15.56 -2.99
CA ARG A 31 13.62 14.51 -2.82
C ARG A 31 13.93 13.93 -4.21
N ARG A 32 15.20 13.99 -4.65
CA ARG A 32 15.65 13.27 -5.86
C ARG A 32 15.35 11.78 -5.65
N ALA A 33 14.78 11.13 -6.67
CA ALA A 33 14.64 9.68 -6.68
C ALA A 33 16.05 9.07 -6.52
N ARG A 34 16.19 8.07 -5.65
CA ARG A 34 17.44 7.31 -5.54
C ARG A 34 17.40 6.30 -6.67
N GLU A 35 18.42 6.27 -7.52
CA GLU A 35 18.51 5.36 -8.68
C GLU A 35 18.76 3.90 -8.27
N ASP A 36 19.22 3.64 -7.04
CA ASP A 36 19.55 2.30 -6.53
C ASP A 36 18.56 1.81 -5.47
N ARG A 37 17.26 1.71 -5.79
CA ARG A 37 16.29 1.10 -4.85
C ARG A 37 15.98 -0.33 -5.24
N GLU A 38 16.21 -1.25 -4.32
CA GLU A 38 15.74 -2.65 -4.41
C GLU A 38 14.22 -2.75 -4.21
N ASP A 39 13.65 -1.78 -3.49
CA ASP A 39 12.23 -1.75 -3.13
C ASP A 39 11.49 -0.58 -3.79
N GLU A 40 10.29 -0.86 -4.30
CA GLU A 40 9.33 0.13 -4.78
C GLU A 40 8.11 0.23 -3.87
N ASP A 41 7.69 1.46 -3.57
CA ASP A 41 6.46 1.72 -2.81
C ASP A 41 5.23 1.49 -3.71
N ILE A 42 4.43 0.47 -3.38
CA ILE A 42 3.19 0.18 -4.10
C ILE A 42 2.03 0.93 -3.45
N MET A 43 1.52 1.94 -4.15
CA MET A 43 0.34 2.70 -3.73
C MET A 43 -0.95 2.06 -4.25
N LEU A 44 -1.60 1.25 -3.41
CA LEU A 44 -2.89 0.65 -3.75
C LEU A 44 -4.02 1.69 -3.66
N ARG A 45 -4.78 1.86 -4.74
CA ARG A 45 -6.01 2.68 -4.75
C ARG A 45 -7.25 1.85 -4.42
N ARG A 46 -8.19 2.46 -3.68
CA ARG A 46 -9.57 2.03 -3.37
C ARG A 46 -9.87 0.54 -3.63
N VAL A 47 -9.49 -0.31 -2.68
CA VAL A 47 -9.84 -1.74 -2.65
C VAL A 47 -11.19 -1.93 -1.94
N PRO A 48 -12.06 -2.87 -2.33
CA PRO A 48 -13.26 -3.20 -1.57
C PRO A 48 -12.96 -3.42 -0.09
N ARG A 49 -13.80 -2.84 0.79
CA ARG A 49 -13.57 -2.82 2.25
C ARG A 49 -13.36 -4.22 2.83
N GLU A 50 -14.14 -5.18 2.35
CA GLU A 50 -14.08 -6.57 2.81
C GLU A 50 -12.75 -7.24 2.43
N THR A 51 -12.28 -7.03 1.20
CA THR A 51 -10.96 -7.50 0.74
C THR A 51 -9.84 -6.88 1.56
N ALA A 52 -9.90 -5.56 1.82
CA ALA A 52 -8.92 -4.88 2.66
C ALA A 52 -8.94 -5.38 4.11
N ALA A 53 -10.10 -5.76 4.65
CA ALA A 53 -10.20 -6.35 5.99
C ALA A 53 -9.58 -7.75 6.04
N ARG A 54 -9.90 -8.61 5.06
CA ARG A 54 -9.32 -9.97 4.94
C ARG A 54 -7.81 -9.92 4.78
N PHE A 55 -7.29 -9.04 3.92
CA PHE A 55 -5.86 -8.88 3.71
C PHE A 55 -5.13 -8.49 5.00
N ARG A 56 -5.65 -7.49 5.72
CA ARG A 56 -5.07 -7.05 7.01
C ARG A 56 -5.12 -8.14 8.07
N ALA A 57 -6.25 -8.83 8.19
CA ALA A 57 -6.39 -9.95 9.13
C ALA A 57 -5.46 -11.12 8.79
N ALA A 58 -5.28 -11.44 7.50
CA ALA A 58 -4.39 -12.51 7.06
C ALA A 58 -2.92 -12.20 7.31
N ALA A 59 -2.49 -10.96 7.05
CA ALA A 59 -1.13 -10.50 7.38
C ALA A 59 -0.90 -10.53 8.91
N GLY A 60 -1.80 -9.90 9.68
CA GLY A 60 -1.69 -9.82 11.14
C GLY A 60 -1.74 -11.20 11.82
N GLY A 61 -2.63 -12.09 11.37
CA GLY A 61 -2.74 -13.45 11.90
C GLY A 61 -1.51 -14.32 11.62
N ARG A 62 -0.63 -13.90 10.70
CA ARG A 62 0.64 -14.57 10.38
C ARG A 62 1.86 -13.86 10.96
N GLY A 63 1.67 -12.76 11.69
CA GLY A 63 2.78 -11.94 12.18
C GLY A 63 3.59 -11.28 11.06
N MET A 64 2.98 -11.06 9.88
CA MET A 64 3.61 -10.43 8.73
C MET A 64 3.16 -8.97 8.61
N THR A 65 4.07 -8.13 8.13
CA THR A 65 3.71 -6.81 7.60
C THR A 65 2.87 -6.97 6.33
N HIS A 66 2.18 -5.89 5.94
CA HIS A 66 1.43 -5.87 4.68
C HIS A 66 2.33 -6.10 3.46
N ALA A 67 3.56 -5.57 3.48
CA ALA A 67 4.52 -5.73 2.40
C ALA A 67 5.00 -7.18 2.28
N GLU A 68 5.39 -7.81 3.39
CA GLU A 68 5.79 -9.23 3.39
C GLU A 68 4.66 -10.14 2.94
N TYR A 69 3.44 -9.88 3.40
CA TYR A 69 2.29 -10.67 2.98
C TYR A 69 1.99 -10.49 1.48
N LEU A 70 2.11 -9.27 0.95
CA LEU A 70 1.99 -9.02 -0.48
C LEU A 70 3.07 -9.77 -1.29
N ALA A 71 4.34 -9.70 -0.86
CA ALA A 71 5.44 -10.43 -1.50
C ALA A 71 5.20 -11.94 -1.52
N ALA A 72 4.71 -12.51 -0.42
CA ALA A 72 4.35 -13.92 -0.34
C ALA A 72 3.19 -14.29 -1.27
N LEU A 73 2.19 -13.41 -1.44
CA LEU A 73 1.10 -13.63 -2.39
C LEU A 73 1.57 -13.61 -3.85
N VAL A 74 2.53 -12.74 -4.20
CA VAL A 74 3.14 -12.71 -5.53
C VAL A 74 3.91 -14.02 -5.79
N ALA A 75 4.76 -14.44 -4.85
CA ALA A 75 5.49 -15.71 -4.97
C ALA A 75 4.54 -16.92 -5.06
N LEU A 76 3.45 -16.92 -4.30
CA LEU A 76 2.40 -17.94 -4.41
C LEU A 76 1.78 -17.96 -5.81
N HIS A 77 1.46 -16.79 -6.37
CA HIS A 77 0.89 -16.69 -7.70
C HIS A 77 1.84 -17.27 -8.77
N GLU A 78 3.13 -16.94 -8.70
CA GLU A 78 4.15 -17.50 -9.60
C GLU A 78 4.25 -19.02 -9.50
N ALA A 79 4.26 -19.55 -8.28
CA ALA A 79 4.29 -21.00 -8.06
C ALA A 79 3.05 -21.70 -8.62
N MET A 80 1.86 -21.10 -8.47
CA MET A 80 0.62 -21.64 -9.06
C MET A 80 0.67 -21.59 -10.58
N ARG A 81 1.23 -20.52 -11.16
CA ARG A 81 1.38 -20.39 -12.59
C ARG A 81 2.33 -21.44 -13.17
N ALA A 82 3.50 -21.63 -12.56
CA ALA A 82 4.45 -22.67 -12.95
C ALA A 82 3.82 -24.07 -12.93
N ARG A 83 2.95 -24.35 -11.95
CA ARG A 83 2.18 -25.60 -11.89
C ARG A 83 1.15 -25.74 -13.02
N ALA A 84 0.43 -24.67 -13.34
CA ALA A 84 -0.51 -24.66 -14.45
C ALA A 84 0.22 -24.89 -15.79
N ASP A 85 1.37 -24.23 -15.99
CA ASP A 85 2.21 -24.39 -17.18
C ASP A 85 2.83 -25.80 -17.28
N ALA A 86 3.07 -26.44 -16.13
CA ALA A 86 3.49 -27.85 -16.06
C ALA A 86 2.36 -28.86 -16.33
N GLY A 87 1.14 -28.40 -16.60
CA GLY A 87 0.02 -29.25 -17.02
C GLY A 87 -1.09 -29.46 -15.99
N ASP A 88 -1.09 -28.73 -14.86
CA ASP A 88 -2.22 -28.72 -13.92
C ASP A 88 -3.43 -27.99 -14.55
N ALA A 89 -4.25 -28.75 -15.29
CA ALA A 89 -5.35 -28.20 -16.10
C ALA A 89 -6.43 -27.50 -15.27
N ALA A 90 -6.73 -28.02 -14.07
CA ALA A 90 -7.72 -27.42 -13.17
C ALA A 90 -7.23 -26.06 -12.65
N LEU A 91 -5.96 -25.98 -12.25
CA LEU A 91 -5.34 -24.72 -11.84
C LEU A 91 -5.27 -23.73 -12.99
N GLY A 92 -4.92 -24.19 -14.20
CA GLY A 92 -4.90 -23.37 -15.40
C GLY A 92 -6.27 -22.81 -15.78
N GLU A 93 -7.36 -23.56 -15.55
CA GLU A 93 -8.73 -23.06 -15.75
C GLU A 93 -9.11 -22.01 -14.71
N GLU A 94 -8.79 -22.24 -13.45
CA GLU A 94 -9.09 -21.29 -12.38
C GLU A 94 -8.33 -19.97 -12.58
N LEU A 95 -7.06 -20.02 -12.95
CA LEU A 95 -6.27 -18.85 -13.30
C LEU A 95 -6.88 -18.09 -14.50
N ARG A 96 -7.40 -18.79 -15.51
CA ARG A 96 -8.12 -18.16 -16.63
C ARG A 96 -9.41 -17.49 -16.18
N ARG A 97 -10.21 -18.15 -15.34
CA ARG A 97 -11.47 -17.63 -14.79
C ARG A 97 -11.26 -16.34 -14.01
N LEU A 98 -10.15 -16.24 -13.28
CA LEU A 98 -9.76 -15.06 -12.51
C LEU A 98 -9.06 -13.97 -13.35
N GLY A 99 -8.79 -14.21 -14.64
CA GLY A 99 -8.04 -13.28 -15.48
C GLY A 99 -6.54 -13.20 -15.16
N LEU A 100 -6.00 -14.21 -14.46
CA LEU A 100 -4.62 -14.28 -14.00
C LEU A 100 -3.74 -15.19 -14.87
N ALA A 101 -4.30 -15.74 -15.95
CA ALA A 101 -3.61 -16.70 -16.82
C ALA A 101 -2.54 -16.08 -17.72
N SER A 102 -2.48 -14.76 -17.89
CA SER A 102 -1.42 -14.08 -18.65
C SER A 102 -1.15 -12.71 -18.06
N VAL A 103 0.12 -12.41 -17.78
CA VAL A 103 0.59 -11.04 -17.60
C VAL A 103 1.26 -10.66 -18.92
N THR A 104 0.65 -9.74 -19.67
CA THR A 104 1.37 -9.07 -20.75
C THR A 104 2.23 -8.02 -20.06
N VAL A 105 3.54 -8.24 -20.00
CA VAL A 105 4.52 -7.23 -19.58
C VAL A 105 5.02 -6.53 -20.83
#